data_AF-A0A7W0JV14-F1
#
_entry.id   AF-A0A7W0JV14-F1
#
_cell.length_a   1.000
_cell.length_b   1.000
_cell.length_c   1.000
_cell.angle_alpha   90.00
_cell.angle_beta   90.00
_cell.angle_gamma   90.00
#
_symmetry.space_group_name_H-M   'P 1'
#
loop_
_entity.id
_entity.type
_entity.pdbx_description
1 polymer ?
#
loop_
_entity_poly.entity_id
_entity_poly.type
_entity_poly.pdbx_seq_one_letter_code
_entity_poly.pdbx_strand_id
1 'polypeptide(L)'
;MPDWTDRGADSTFDLHGQTVVDAVANAERFLMAQSRARPGGIVRLITGRGRSGGGAPIRTRVRTLLRELREGGRAVRDFVLEEGEGSFLVRLR
;
A
#
# COMPACT_ATOMS: atom_id res chain seq x y z
N MET A 1 -19.48 2.67 -12.78
CA MET A 1 -19.09 2.08 -11.49
C MET A 1 -18.41 3.18 -10.70
N PRO A 2 -18.73 3.40 -9.41
CA PRO A 2 -17.93 4.29 -8.59
C PRO A 2 -16.47 3.80 -8.64
N ASP A 3 -15.53 4.72 -8.79
CA ASP A 3 -14.12 4.35 -8.70
C ASP A 3 -13.90 3.80 -7.28
N TRP A 4 -13.21 2.68 -7.16
CA TRP A 4 -12.98 2.09 -5.85
C TRP A 4 -12.11 3.01 -4.98
N THR A 5 -11.44 3.98 -5.60
CA THR A 5 -10.68 5.05 -4.95
C THR A 5 -11.54 6.04 -4.17
N ASP A 6 -12.84 6.16 -4.49
CA ASP A 6 -13.80 7.01 -3.77
C ASP A 6 -14.29 6.37 -2.46
N ARG A 7 -13.98 5.09 -2.23
CA ARG A 7 -14.38 4.37 -1.01
C ARG A 7 -13.37 4.60 0.11
N GLY A 8 -13.87 4.73 1.33
CA GLY A 8 -13.03 4.71 2.52
C GLY A 8 -12.27 3.39 2.67
N ALA A 9 -11.03 3.47 3.16
CA ALA A 9 -10.23 2.29 3.43
C ALA A 9 -10.82 1.48 4.60
N ASP A 10 -11.00 0.18 4.39
CA ASP A 10 -11.46 -0.79 5.38
C ASP A 10 -10.43 -0.97 6.52
N SER A 11 -9.16 -0.71 6.23
CA SER A 11 -8.06 -0.68 7.20
C SER A 11 -6.94 0.23 6.72
N THR A 12 -6.26 0.87 7.68
CA THR A 12 -5.06 1.68 7.41
C THR A 12 -3.86 1.10 8.16
N PHE A 13 -2.71 1.05 7.52
CA PHE A 13 -1.46 0.63 8.14
C PHE A 13 -0.37 1.67 7.92
N ASP A 14 0.32 2.01 9.00
CA ASP A 14 1.31 3.08 9.01
C ASP A 14 2.74 2.53 8.98
N LEU A 15 3.44 2.83 7.88
CA LEU A 15 4.81 2.43 7.63
C LEU A 15 5.79 3.58 7.87
N HIS A 16 5.31 4.80 8.13
CA HIS A 16 6.21 5.93 8.33
C HIS A 16 7.08 5.71 9.58
N GLY A 17 8.32 6.21 9.53
CA GLY A 17 9.26 6.10 10.65
C GLY A 17 9.90 4.71 10.81
N GLN A 18 9.43 3.68 10.11
CA GLN A 18 10.10 2.38 10.06
C GLN A 18 11.37 2.45 9.21
N THR A 19 12.26 1.47 9.37
CA THR A 19 13.34 1.27 8.40
C THR A 19 12.73 0.82 7.07
N VAL A 20 13.45 1.02 5.96
CA VAL A 20 12.98 0.63 4.63
C VAL A 20 12.72 -0.88 4.55
N VAL A 21 13.58 -1.68 5.17
CA VAL A 21 13.47 -3.15 5.18
C VAL A 21 12.24 -3.59 5.97
N ASP A 22 12.06 -3.03 7.17
CA ASP A 22 10.91 -3.36 8.02
C ASP A 22 9.61 -2.94 7.37
N ALA A 23 9.57 -1.75 6.76
CA ALA A 23 8.38 -1.24 6.10
C ALA A 23 7.91 -2.17 4.97
N VAL A 24 8.83 -2.69 4.15
CA VAL A 24 8.50 -3.63 3.07
C VAL A 24 7.99 -4.96 3.63
N ALA A 25 8.72 -5.55 4.59
CA ALA A 25 8.35 -6.83 5.18
C ALA A 25 7.00 -6.75 5.91
N ASN A 26 6.75 -5.65 6.63
CA ASN A 26 5.49 -5.44 7.34
C ASN A 26 4.34 -5.13 6.39
N ALA A 27 4.57 -4.37 5.31
CA ALA A 27 3.58 -4.14 4.27
C ALA A 27 3.14 -5.46 3.61
N GLU A 28 4.08 -6.34 3.25
CA GLU A 28 3.74 -7.64 2.65
C GLU A 28 2.89 -8.48 3.61
N ARG A 29 3.31 -8.63 4.87
CA ARG A 29 2.57 -9.39 5.88
C ARG A 29 1.16 -8.84 6.09
N PHE A 30 1.04 -7.51 6.19
CA PHE A 30 -0.25 -6.84 6.32
C PHE A 30 -1.16 -7.14 5.13
N LEU A 31 -0.68 -6.95 3.90
CA LEU A 31 -1.47 -7.19 2.68
C LEU A 31 -1.93 -8.65 2.57
N MET A 32 -1.05 -9.60 2.86
CA MET A 32 -1.39 -11.03 2.83
C MET A 32 -2.43 -11.41 3.89
N ALA A 33 -2.35 -10.79 5.08
CA ALA A 33 -3.35 -11.01 6.13
C ALA A 33 -4.71 -10.39 5.75
N GLN A 34 -4.70 -9.15 5.27
CA GLN A 34 -5.93 -8.44 4.89
C GLN A 34 -6.61 -9.07 3.68
N SER A 35 -5.86 -9.54 2.66
CA SER A 35 -6.48 -10.18 1.49
C SER A 35 -7.21 -11.46 1.85
N ARG A 36 -6.76 -12.18 2.89
CA ARG A 36 -7.46 -13.38 3.42
C ARG A 36 -8.69 -13.00 4.23
N ALA A 37 -8.57 -11.96 5.07
CA ALA A 37 -9.66 -11.53 5.95
C ALA A 37 -10.76 -10.76 5.21
N ARG A 38 -10.42 -10.05 4.14
CA ARG A 38 -11.27 -9.10 3.42
C ARG A 38 -11.06 -9.19 1.90
N PRO A 39 -11.47 -10.28 1.26
CA PRO A 39 -11.34 -10.41 -0.19
C PRO A 39 -12.02 -9.25 -0.92
N GLY A 40 -11.32 -8.62 -1.85
CA GLY A 40 -11.81 -7.44 -2.59
C GLY A 40 -11.91 -6.14 -1.80
N GLY A 41 -11.50 -6.12 -0.53
CA GLY A 41 -11.47 -4.94 0.34
C GLY A 41 -10.44 -3.90 -0.10
N ILE A 42 -10.52 -2.71 0.49
CA ILE A 42 -9.64 -1.58 0.20
C ILE A 42 -8.86 -1.23 1.45
N VAL A 43 -7.53 -1.15 1.36
CA VAL A 43 -6.68 -0.78 2.48
C VAL A 43 -5.77 0.38 2.12
N ARG A 44 -5.33 1.13 3.13
CA ARG A 44 -4.40 2.24 2.98
C ARG A 44 -3.05 1.90 3.60
N LEU A 45 -1.96 2.16 2.88
CA LEU A 45 -0.60 2.10 3.39
C LEU A 45 -0.02 3.50 3.47
N ILE A 46 0.28 4.01 4.66
CA ILE A 46 0.92 5.31 4.85
C ILE A 46 2.43 5.12 4.77
N THR A 47 3.07 5.69 3.75
CA THR A 47 4.54 5.62 3.54
C THR A 47 5.25 6.89 3.98
N GLY A 48 4.50 7.93 4.33
CA GLY A 48 5.00 9.29 4.51
C GLY A 48 5.36 9.97 3.18
N ARG A 49 5.52 11.30 3.22
CA ARG A 49 5.79 12.13 2.04
C ARG A 49 7.27 12.20 1.65
N GLY A 50 8.17 11.70 2.52
CA GLY A 50 9.61 11.97 2.45
C GLY A 50 9.95 13.37 2.96
N ARG A 51 11.18 13.61 3.43
CA ARG A 51 11.67 14.98 3.65
C ARG A 51 11.83 15.64 2.28
N SER A 52 11.41 16.89 2.16
CA SER A 52 11.47 17.73 0.97
C SER A 52 12.80 17.54 0.21
N GLY A 53 12.76 16.88 -0.95
CA GLY A 53 13.91 16.69 -1.83
C GLY A 53 14.45 15.25 -1.91
N GLY A 54 13.90 14.46 -2.83
CA GLY A 54 14.73 13.51 -3.60
C GLY A 54 14.51 12.01 -3.41
N GLY A 55 13.80 11.54 -2.38
CA GLY A 55 13.49 10.11 -2.31
C GLY A 55 12.84 9.71 -1.01
N ALA A 56 11.56 9.32 -1.04
CA ALA A 56 10.95 8.58 0.05
C ALA A 56 11.26 7.09 -0.18
N PRO A 57 12.32 6.53 0.43
CA PRO A 57 12.77 5.18 0.09
C PRO A 57 11.72 4.11 0.41
N ILE A 58 10.93 4.31 1.47
CA ILE A 58 9.79 3.45 1.81
C ILE A 58 8.76 3.45 0.67
N ARG A 59 8.33 4.63 0.20
CA ARG A 59 7.35 4.76 -0.90
C ARG A 59 7.82 4.03 -2.16
N THR A 60 9.07 4.23 -2.56
CA THR A 60 9.62 3.58 -3.75
C THR A 60 9.61 2.06 -3.62
N ARG A 61 10.05 1.52 -2.47
CA ARG A 61 10.10 0.07 -2.26
C ARG A 61 8.73 -0.56 -2.09
N VAL A 62 7.81 0.10 -1.38
CA VAL A 62 6.41 -0.33 -1.25
C VAL A 62 5.73 -0.33 -2.62
N ARG A 63 5.97 0.68 -3.46
CA ARG A 63 5.45 0.69 -4.84
C ARG A 63 5.95 -0.52 -5.65
N THR A 64 7.22 -0.87 -5.54
CA THR A 64 7.77 -2.07 -6.20
C THR A 64 7.08 -3.34 -5.69
N LEU A 65 6.97 -3.50 -4.36
CA LEU A 65 6.25 -4.63 -3.75
C LEU A 65 4.81 -4.74 -4.26
N LEU A 66 4.06 -3.64 -4.31
CA LEU A 66 2.67 -3.62 -4.78
C LEU A 66 2.55 -4.07 -6.24
N ARG A 67 3.51 -3.67 -7.11
CA ARG A 67 3.57 -4.13 -8.50
C ARG A 67 3.81 -5.64 -8.57
N GLU A 68 4.80 -6.14 -7.85
CA GLU A 68 5.16 -7.56 -7.81
C GLU A 68 3.99 -8.42 -7.30
N LEU A 69 3.32 -8.00 -6.23
CA LEU A 69 2.14 -8.70 -5.69
C LEU A 69 0.97 -8.70 -6.67
N ARG A 70 0.76 -7.61 -7.42
CA ARG A 70 -0.30 -7.50 -8.44
C ARG A 70 -0.01 -8.41 -9.63
N GLU A 71 1.20 -8.34 -10.16
CA GLU A 71 1.67 -9.10 -11.34
C GLU A 71 1.74 -10.60 -11.05
N GLY A 72 2.26 -10.99 -9.88
CA GLY A 72 2.26 -12.37 -9.41
C GLY A 72 0.88 -12.89 -8.98
N GLY A 73 -0.13 -12.05 -9.06
CA GLY A 73 -1.51 -12.40 -8.82
C GLY A 73 -1.88 -12.76 -7.38
N ARG A 74 -1.17 -12.17 -6.42
CA ARG A 74 -1.27 -12.45 -4.98
C ARG A 74 -2.26 -11.48 -4.31
N ALA A 75 -1.93 -10.93 -3.13
CA ALA A 75 -2.82 -10.14 -2.29
C ALA A 75 -3.38 -8.86 -2.93
N VAL A 76 -2.77 -8.34 -4.00
CA VAL A 76 -3.11 -7.04 -4.60
C VAL A 76 -3.84 -7.23 -5.94
N ARG A 77 -5.01 -6.60 -6.06
CA ARG A 77 -5.75 -6.47 -7.32
C ARG A 77 -5.33 -5.22 -8.08
N ASP A 78 -5.28 -4.08 -7.38
CA ASP A 78 -4.84 -2.81 -7.95
C ASP A 78 -4.38 -1.83 -6.84
N PHE A 79 -3.71 -0.75 -7.21
CA PHE A 79 -3.30 0.28 -6.26
C PHE A 79 -3.08 1.65 -6.91
N VAL A 80 -3.29 2.72 -6.14
CA VAL A 80 -3.03 4.11 -6.55
C VAL A 80 -2.26 4.86 -5.48
N LEU A 81 -1.42 5.81 -5.89
CA LEU A 81 -0.80 6.78 -4.99
C LEU A 81 -1.82 7.91 -4.76
N GLU A 82 -2.16 8.21 -3.51
CA GLU A 82 -3.07 9.31 -3.19
C GLU A 82 -2.40 10.68 -3.46
N GLU A 83 -3.18 11.72 -3.75
CA GLU A 83 -2.70 13.05 -4.19
C GLU A 83 -1.67 13.69 -3.24
N GLY A 84 -1.76 13.41 -1.95
CA GLY A 84 -0.78 13.88 -0.95
C GLY A 84 0.58 13.17 -0.99
N GLU A 85 0.75 12.18 -1.87
CA GLU A 85 1.93 11.31 -2.05
C GLU A 85 2.44 10.61 -0.77
N GLY A 86 1.64 10.64 0.30
CA GLY A 86 1.98 10.11 1.61
C GLY A 86 1.50 8.67 1.82
N SER A 87 0.65 8.17 0.93
CA SER A 87 -0.03 6.89 1.09
C SER A 87 -0.46 6.27 -0.22
N PHE A 88 -0.55 4.94 -0.22
CA PHE A 88 -1.19 4.17 -1.28
C PHE A 88 -2.56 3.69 -0.82
N LEU A 89 -3.54 3.80 -1.70
CA LEU A 89 -4.77 3.03 -1.60
C LEU A 89 -4.61 1.75 -2.40
N VAL A 90 -4.97 0.62 -1.81
CA VAL A 90 -4.72 -0.72 -2.36
C VAL A 90 -6.02 -1.51 -2.35
N ARG A 91 -6.44 -1.98 -3.52
CA ARG A 91 -7.53 -2.92 -3.67
C ARG A 91 -6.98 -4.33 -3.56
N LEU A 92 -7.53 -5.10 -2.63
CA LEU A 92 -7.16 -6.49 -2.40
C LEU A 92 -7.80 -7.41 -3.43
N ARG A 93 -7.24 -8.60 -3.61
CA ARG A 93 -7.86 -9.66 -4.42
C ARG A 93 -9.05 -10.29 -3.73
#